data_AF-A0A7J6QZS0-F1
#
_entry.id   AF-A0A7J6QZS0-F1
#
_cell.length_a   1.000
_cell.length_b   1.000
_cell.length_c   1.000
_cell.angle_alpha   90.00
_cell.angle_beta   90.00
_cell.angle_gamma   90.00
#
_symmetry.space_group_name_H-M   'P 1'
#
loop_
_entity.id
_entity.type
_entity.pdbx_description
1 polymer ?
#
loop_
_entity_poly.entity_id
_entity_poly.type
_entity_poly.pdbx_seq_one_letter_code
_entity_poly.pdbx_strand_id
1 'polypeptide(L)'
;VVGRKRFGPQGWSRAYPFNDGDLTICGSVLNNYLEKYEQVPWPDLRYIFGEIMYGGHITDQWDRRTNNTYLATLIVPELLQNMNLAPGFKSPDANKLDYLAYTKYIDERMPPEAPQMFGLHPNAEIGYLTTQG
;
A
#
# COMPACT_ATOMS: atom_id res chain seq x y z
N VAL A 1 -2.70 0.98 2.96
CA VAL A 1 -2.68 1.50 4.35
C VAL A 1 -3.85 2.46 4.63
N VAL A 2 -3.95 3.61 3.95
CA VAL A 2 -5.02 4.61 4.19
C VAL A 2 -6.43 4.09 3.88
N GLY A 3 -6.62 3.36 2.77
CA GLY A 3 -7.94 2.81 2.41
C GLY A 3 -8.57 1.90 3.46
N ARG A 4 -7.76 1.24 4.30
CA ARG A 4 -8.27 0.42 5.42
C ARG A 4 -9.02 1.25 6.47
N LYS A 5 -8.73 2.56 6.61
CA LYS A 5 -9.43 3.45 7.56
C LYS A 5 -10.95 3.46 7.34
N ARG A 6 -11.41 3.19 6.11
CA ARG A 6 -12.83 3.13 5.74
C ARG A 6 -13.58 1.98 6.43
N PHE A 7 -12.88 0.93 6.86
CA PHE A 7 -13.47 -0.27 7.48
C PHE A 7 -13.45 -0.24 9.01
N GLY A 8 -13.27 0.95 9.61
CA GLY A 8 -13.27 1.13 11.07
C GLY A 8 -12.33 0.17 11.80
N PRO A 9 -12.76 -0.44 12.92
CA PRO A 9 -11.94 -1.38 13.70
C PRO A 9 -11.44 -2.62 12.93
N GLN A 10 -12.13 -3.04 11.85
CA GLN A 10 -11.68 -4.15 11.01
C GLN A 10 -10.49 -3.76 10.12
N GLY A 11 -10.41 -2.48 9.79
CA GLY A 11 -9.30 -1.90 9.05
C GLY A 11 -8.09 -1.66 9.94
N TRP A 12 -8.27 -0.86 10.99
CA TRP A 12 -7.28 -0.52 11.99
C TRP A 12 -7.93 -0.51 13.36
N SER A 13 -7.27 -1.10 14.35
CA SER A 13 -7.78 -1.13 15.73
C SER A 13 -7.91 0.29 16.32
N ARG A 14 -7.13 1.25 15.81
CA ARG A 14 -7.15 2.67 16.20
C ARG A 14 -7.09 3.59 14.98
N ALA A 15 -7.58 4.82 15.15
CA ALA A 15 -7.48 5.86 14.13
C ALA A 15 -6.07 6.48 14.10
N TYR A 16 -5.19 5.94 13.26
CA TYR A 16 -3.83 6.48 13.11
C TYR A 16 -3.78 7.72 12.19
N PRO A 17 -2.99 8.74 12.51
CA PRO A 17 -2.95 10.01 11.78
C PRO A 17 -2.06 9.97 10.52
N PHE A 18 -2.13 8.89 9.72
CA PHE A 18 -1.44 8.84 8.42
C PHE A 18 -1.84 10.01 7.52
N ASN A 19 -0.85 10.70 6.96
CA ASN A 19 -1.02 11.92 6.16
C ASN A 19 -0.17 11.90 4.88
N ASP A 20 -0.36 12.91 4.03
CA ASP A 20 0.36 13.05 2.75
C ASP A 20 1.85 13.40 2.92
N GLY A 21 2.22 13.96 4.07
CA GLY A 21 3.61 14.17 4.47
C GLY A 21 4.36 12.85 4.62
N ASP A 22 3.74 11.83 5.22
CA ASP A 22 4.33 10.49 5.31
C ASP A 22 4.63 9.92 3.92
N LEU A 23 3.68 10.07 2.98
CA LEU A 23 3.84 9.61 1.60
C LEU A 23 4.97 10.37 0.88
N THR A 24 5.00 11.69 1.01
CA THR A 24 6.01 12.55 0.38
C THR A 24 7.41 12.21 0.89
N ILE A 25 7.58 12.05 2.20
CA ILE A 25 8.87 11.69 2.79
C ILE A 25 9.29 10.27 2.39
N CYS A 26 8.35 9.30 2.36
CA CYS A 26 8.65 7.96 1.86
C CYS A 26 9.14 8.00 0.41
N GLY A 27 8.55 8.83 -0.45
CA GLY A 27 8.99 9.04 -1.83
C GLY A 27 10.41 9.63 -1.91
N SER A 28 10.71 10.65 -1.12
CA SER A 28 12.07 11.21 -1.04
C SER A 28 13.10 10.19 -0.56
N VAL A 29 12.77 9.41 0.48
CA VAL A 29 13.63 8.33 0.99
C VAL A 29 13.84 7.26 -0.08
N LEU A 30 12.78 6.85 -0.79
CA LEU A 30 12.88 5.88 -1.87
C LEU A 30 13.86 6.36 -2.95
N ASN A 31 13.70 7.58 -3.44
CA ASN A 31 14.60 8.15 -4.46
C ASN A 31 16.05 8.16 -3.98
N ASN A 32 16.31 8.64 -2.77
CA ASN A 32 17.67 8.65 -2.20
C ASN A 32 18.30 7.24 -2.12
N TYR A 33 17.50 6.22 -1.79
CA TYR A 33 17.99 4.84 -1.74
C TYR A 33 18.27 4.27 -3.13
N LEU A 34 17.39 4.54 -4.10
CA LEU A 34 17.55 4.09 -5.48
C LEU A 34 18.72 4.78 -6.20
N GLU A 35 19.05 6.02 -5.84
CA GLU A 35 20.23 6.72 -6.37
C GLU A 35 21.54 6.19 -5.75
N LYS A 36 21.49 5.73 -4.49
CA LYS A 36 22.69 5.32 -3.75
C LYS A 36 23.09 3.87 -4.02
N TYR A 37 22.14 2.98 -4.28
CA TYR A 37 22.39 1.54 -4.43
C TYR A 37 22.04 1.06 -5.84
N GLU A 38 22.93 0.28 -6.46
CA GLU A 38 22.68 -0.31 -7.79
C GLU A 38 21.53 -1.32 -7.80
N GLN A 39 21.34 -2.02 -6.68
CA GLN A 39 20.25 -2.97 -6.49
C GLN A 39 19.27 -2.44 -5.46
N VAL A 40 17.98 -2.65 -5.71
CA VAL A 40 16.92 -2.20 -4.80
C VAL A 40 17.02 -2.95 -3.45
N PRO A 41 17.27 -2.25 -2.33
CA PRO A 41 17.38 -2.89 -1.02
C PRO A 41 16.00 -3.10 -0.40
N TRP A 42 15.27 -4.11 -0.90
CA TRP A 42 13.90 -4.40 -0.48
C TRP A 42 13.71 -4.55 1.04
N PRO A 43 14.57 -5.27 1.79
CA PRO A 43 14.41 -5.40 3.24
C PRO A 43 14.50 -4.06 3.96
N ASP A 44 15.45 -3.20 3.55
CA ASP A 44 15.67 -1.89 4.15
C ASP A 44 14.48 -0.97 3.89
N LEU A 45 13.96 -0.93 2.66
CA LEU A 45 12.77 -0.15 2.32
C LEU A 45 11.55 -0.58 3.15
N ARG A 46 11.33 -1.89 3.30
CA ARG A 46 10.23 -2.41 4.15
C ARG A 46 10.42 -2.03 5.61
N TYR A 47 11.65 -2.10 6.13
CA TYR A 47 11.94 -1.72 7.50
C TYR A 47 11.71 -0.22 7.73
N ILE A 48 12.21 0.64 6.84
CA ILE A 48 12.07 2.08 6.96
C ILE A 48 10.60 2.48 6.86
N PHE A 49 9.87 2.00 5.85
CA PHE A 49 8.46 2.33 5.71
C PHE A 49 7.60 1.70 6.82
N GLY A 50 7.96 0.51 7.25
CA GLY A 50 7.19 -0.32 8.18
C GLY A 50 7.36 0.03 9.64
N GLU A 51 8.59 0.26 10.09
CA GLU A 51 8.91 0.53 11.50
C GLU A 51 9.15 2.02 11.77
N ILE A 52 9.78 2.75 10.84
CA ILE A 52 10.18 4.15 11.07
C ILE A 52 9.07 5.11 10.63
N MET A 53 8.60 4.99 9.38
CA MET A 53 7.62 5.91 8.80
C MET A 53 6.20 5.61 9.31
N TYR A 54 5.49 4.69 8.66
CA TYR A 54 4.13 4.35 9.06
C TYR A 54 4.09 3.65 10.42
N GLY A 55 5.12 2.86 10.75
CA GLY A 55 5.24 2.17 12.04
C GLY A 55 5.34 3.08 13.25
N GLY A 56 5.94 4.26 13.10
CA GLY A 56 6.05 5.27 14.16
C GLY A 56 4.68 5.77 14.63
N HIS A 57 3.67 5.74 13.75
CA HIS A 57 2.30 6.11 14.09
C HIS A 57 1.51 4.97 14.73
N ILE A 58 1.89 3.72 14.47
CA ILE A 58 1.14 2.53 14.86
C ILE A 58 1.55 2.07 16.26
N THR A 59 0.63 2.21 17.21
CA THR A 59 0.85 1.86 18.62
C THR A 59 0.42 0.44 18.97
N ASP A 60 -0.51 -0.16 18.21
CA ASP A 60 -0.95 -1.54 18.41
C ASP A 60 -0.07 -2.55 17.66
N GLN A 61 0.30 -3.65 18.33
CA GLN A 61 1.20 -4.66 17.75
C GLN A 61 0.56 -5.48 16.62
N TRP A 62 -0.76 -5.73 16.69
CA TRP A 62 -1.49 -6.46 15.64
C TRP A 62 -1.67 -5.59 14.39
N ASP A 63 -1.95 -4.30 14.59
CA ASP A 63 -1.94 -3.33 13.49
C ASP A 63 -0.53 -3.22 12.88
N ARG A 64 0.54 -3.23 13.69
CA ARG A 64 1.92 -3.21 13.17
C ARG A 64 2.23 -4.45 12.35
N ARG A 65 1.83 -5.63 12.82
CA ARG A 65 1.93 -6.88 12.06
C ARG A 65 1.19 -6.78 10.72
N THR A 66 0.01 -6.17 10.72
CA THR A 66 -0.76 -5.94 9.49
C THR A 66 0.00 -5.03 8.52
N ASN A 67 0.52 -3.91 8.99
CA ASN A 67 1.33 -3.00 8.18
C ASN A 67 2.57 -3.68 7.58
N ASN A 68 3.29 -4.45 8.39
CA ASN A 68 4.48 -5.16 7.93
C ASN A 68 4.13 -6.26 6.92
N THR A 69 2.99 -6.93 7.08
CA THR A 69 2.48 -7.91 6.11
C THR A 69 2.16 -7.24 4.77
N TYR A 70 1.58 -6.04 4.79
CA TYR A 70 1.36 -5.25 3.58
C TYR A 70 2.66 -4.94 2.84
N LEU A 71 3.69 -4.48 3.56
CA LEU A 71 4.98 -4.16 2.95
C LEU A 71 5.71 -5.40 2.45
N ALA A 72 5.62 -6.51 3.18
CA ALA A 72 6.20 -7.79 2.78
C ALA A 72 5.54 -8.41 1.54
N THR A 73 4.29 -8.05 1.24
CA THR A 73 3.55 -8.55 0.08
C THR A 73 3.65 -7.60 -1.12
N LEU A 74 3.63 -6.29 -0.90
CA LEU A 74 3.61 -5.30 -2.00
C LEU A 74 5.01 -4.83 -2.42
N ILE A 75 5.94 -4.66 -1.48
CA ILE A 75 7.28 -4.11 -1.75
C ILE A 75 8.24 -5.26 -2.00
N VAL A 76 8.03 -5.99 -3.09
CA VAL A 76 8.77 -7.21 -3.46
C VAL A 76 9.34 -7.10 -4.89
N PRO A 77 10.41 -7.83 -5.24
CA PRO A 77 10.96 -7.81 -6.60
C PRO A 77 9.93 -8.07 -7.71
N GLU A 78 8.95 -8.92 -7.42
CA GLU A 78 7.85 -9.31 -8.30
C GLU A 78 6.98 -8.11 -8.69
N LEU A 79 6.97 -7.04 -7.89
CA LEU A 79 6.29 -5.78 -8.21
C LEU A 79 6.75 -5.23 -9.57
N LEU A 80 8.03 -5.39 -9.90
CA LEU A 80 8.60 -4.97 -11.18
C LEU A 80 8.39 -6.01 -12.30
N GLN A 81 7.76 -7.14 -12.01
CA GLN A 81 7.59 -8.29 -12.90
C GLN A 81 6.10 -8.60 -13.19
N ASN A 82 5.28 -7.56 -13.40
CA ASN A 82 3.84 -7.69 -13.70
C ASN A 82 3.04 -8.50 -12.64
N MET A 83 3.36 -8.31 -11.36
CA MET A 83 2.63 -8.89 -10.23
C MET A 83 1.14 -8.50 -10.28
N ASN A 84 0.26 -9.43 -9.90
CA ASN A 84 -1.15 -9.10 -9.70
C ASN A 84 -1.32 -8.28 -8.41
N LEU A 85 -1.75 -7.03 -8.53
CA LEU A 85 -2.05 -6.13 -7.42
C LEU A 85 -3.50 -6.29 -6.94
N ALA A 86 -4.41 -6.57 -7.87
CA ALA A 86 -5.79 -6.96 -7.60
C ALA A 86 -6.27 -7.94 -8.68
N PRO A 87 -7.43 -8.62 -8.50
CA PRO A 87 -7.98 -9.47 -9.54
C PRO A 87 -8.14 -8.72 -10.87
N GLY A 88 -7.40 -9.14 -11.90
CA GLY A 88 -7.40 -8.48 -13.21
C GLY A 88 -6.55 -7.21 -13.33
N PHE A 89 -5.91 -6.76 -12.24
CA PHE A 89 -5.08 -5.55 -12.21
C PHE A 89 -3.62 -5.90 -11.89
N LYS A 90 -2.74 -5.70 -12.87
CA LYS A 90 -1.31 -6.01 -12.77
C LYS A 90 -0.49 -4.77 -12.48
N SER A 91 0.67 -4.95 -11.88
CA SER A 91 1.66 -3.89 -11.76
C SER A 91 2.10 -3.46 -13.17
N PRO A 92 2.10 -2.15 -13.48
CA PRO A 92 2.48 -1.70 -14.80
C PRO A 92 3.99 -1.82 -15.02
N ASP A 93 4.41 -2.05 -16.27
CA ASP A 93 5.82 -2.21 -16.64
C ASP A 93 6.54 -0.86 -16.70
N ALA A 94 7.43 -0.63 -15.73
CA ALA A 94 8.18 0.62 -15.56
C ALA A 94 9.11 0.95 -16.75
N ASN A 95 9.47 -0.04 -17.57
CA ASN A 95 10.33 0.19 -18.74
C ASN A 95 9.54 0.64 -19.97
N LYS A 96 8.21 0.47 -19.97
CA LYS A 96 7.36 0.73 -21.14
C LYS A 96 6.42 1.92 -20.96
N LEU A 97 6.08 2.24 -19.72
CA LEU A 97 5.08 3.25 -19.40
C LEU A 97 5.76 4.47 -18.80
N ASP A 98 5.50 5.64 -19.36
CA ASP A 98 5.84 6.92 -18.75
C ASP A 98 4.79 7.28 -17.68
N TYR A 99 5.05 8.34 -16.92
CA TYR A 99 4.16 8.77 -15.83
C TYR A 99 2.70 9.01 -16.30
N LEU A 100 2.52 9.57 -17.50
CA LEU A 100 1.19 9.85 -18.04
C LEU A 100 0.46 8.55 -18.42
N ALA A 101 1.16 7.61 -19.05
CA ALA A 101 0.62 6.29 -19.37
C ALA A 101 0.35 5.46 -18.10
N TYR A 102 1.13 5.64 -17.03
CA TYR A 102 0.85 5.07 -15.71
C TYR A 102 -0.50 5.56 -15.17
N THR A 103 -0.70 6.88 -15.16
CA THR A 103 -1.97 7.48 -14.72
C THR A 103 -3.14 6.94 -15.53
N LYS A 104 -3.02 6.95 -16.86
CA LYS A 104 -4.05 6.43 -17.76
C LYS A 104 -4.33 4.93 -17.54
N TYR A 105 -3.30 4.12 -17.32
CA TYR A 105 -3.46 2.69 -17.03
C TYR A 105 -4.26 2.47 -15.75
N ILE A 106 -3.97 3.24 -14.70
CA ILE A 106 -4.70 3.17 -13.43
C ILE A 106 -6.17 3.54 -13.68
N ASP A 107 -6.43 4.66 -14.35
CA ASP A 107 -7.80 5.13 -14.60
C ASP A 107 -8.64 4.13 -15.43
N GLU A 108 -8.02 3.45 -16.40
CA GLU A 108 -8.73 2.53 -17.30
C GLU A 108 -8.85 1.10 -16.75
N ARG A 109 -7.92 0.66 -15.90
CA ARG A 109 -7.77 -0.77 -15.52
C ARG A 109 -8.00 -1.03 -14.05
N MET A 110 -8.04 0.00 -13.21
CA MET A 110 -8.29 -0.18 -11.78
C MET A 110 -9.72 -0.73 -11.58
N PRO A 111 -9.88 -1.90 -10.95
CA PRO A 111 -11.20 -2.44 -10.67
C PRO A 111 -11.89 -1.60 -9.59
N PRO A 112 -13.24 -1.67 -9.50
CA PRO A 112 -13.95 -1.05 -8.40
C PRO A 112 -13.39 -1.55 -7.06
N GLU A 113 -13.24 -0.63 -6.11
CA GLU A 113 -12.69 -0.95 -4.80
C GLU A 113 -13.53 -2.03 -4.11
N ALA A 114 -12.88 -3.11 -3.68
CA ALA A 114 -13.50 -4.18 -2.91
C ALA A 114 -12.68 -4.47 -1.64
N PRO A 115 -13.28 -4.97 -0.54
CA PRO A 115 -12.53 -5.29 0.69
C PRO A 115 -11.33 -6.20 0.44
N GLN A 116 -11.44 -7.12 -0.53
CA GLN A 116 -10.37 -8.05 -0.90
C GLN A 116 -9.11 -7.33 -1.39
N MET A 117 -9.24 -6.17 -2.06
CA MET A 117 -8.10 -5.34 -2.47
C MET A 117 -7.31 -4.81 -1.27
N PHE A 118 -7.97 -4.71 -0.11
CA PHE A 118 -7.36 -4.33 1.15
C PHE A 118 -7.07 -5.54 2.05
N GLY A 119 -7.07 -6.76 1.51
CA GLY A 119 -6.84 -7.99 2.28
C GLY A 119 -7.89 -8.24 3.36
N LEU A 120 -9.12 -7.75 3.16
CA LEU A 120 -10.27 -7.96 4.05
C LEU A 120 -11.23 -8.99 3.43
N HIS A 121 -11.97 -9.68 4.29
CA HIS A 121 -13.03 -10.58 3.87
C HIS A 121 -14.19 -9.79 3.22
N PRO A 122 -14.88 -10.32 2.18
CA PRO A 122 -16.00 -9.64 1.52
C PRO A 122 -17.07 -9.07 2.48
N ASN A 123 -17.34 -9.77 3.58
CA ASN A 123 -18.29 -9.31 4.62
C ASN A 123 -17.95 -7.94 5.23
N ALA A 124 -16.72 -7.45 5.13
CA ALA A 124 -16.36 -6.10 5.58
C ALA A 124 -17.13 -5.01 4.79
N GLU A 125 -17.58 -5.31 3.58
CA GLU A 125 -18.43 -4.42 2.78
C GLU A 125 -19.81 -4.22 3.39
N ILE A 126 -20.40 -5.26 3.99
CA ILE A 126 -21.72 -5.17 4.63
C ILE A 126 -21.68 -4.15 5.79
N GLY A 127 -20.64 -4.24 6.63
CA GLY A 127 -20.44 -3.30 7.74
C GLY A 127 -20.19 -1.87 7.27
N TYR A 128 -19.40 -1.70 6.20
CA TYR A 128 -19.17 -0.40 5.57
C TYR A 128 -20.46 0.22 5.03
N LEU A 129 -21.27 -0.53 4.29
CA LEU A 129 -22.53 -0.04 3.71
C LEU A 129 -23.58 0.27 4.79
N THR A 130 -23.63 -0.52 5.86
CA THR A 130 -24.58 -0.32 6.97
C THR A 130 -24.23 0.89 7.85
N THR A 131 -22.97 1.33 7.87
CA THR A 131 -22.54 2.52 8.62
C THR A 131 -22.57 3.82 7.80
N GLN A 132 -22.76 3.74 6.48
CA GLN A 132 -22.93 4.89 5.59
C GLN A 132 -24.40 5.23 5.28
N GLY A 133 -25.34 4.34 5.60
CA GLY A 133 -26.79 4.60 5.55
C GLY A 133 -27.31 5.19 6.85
#